data_AF-A0A536E4T2-F1
#
_entry.id   AF-A0A536E4T2-F1
#
_cell.length_a   1.000
_cell.length_b   1.000
_cell.length_c   1.000
_cell.angle_alpha   90.00
_cell.angle_beta   90.00
_cell.angle_gamma   90.00
#
_symmetry.space_group_name_H-M   'P 1'
#
loop_
_entity.id
_entity.type
_entity.pdbx_description
1 polymer ?
#
loop_
_entity_poly.entity_id
_entity_poly.type
_entity_poly.pdbx_seq_one_letter_code
_entity_poly.pdbx_strand_id
1 'polypeptide(L)'
;MTEADGPLGAPTPATETTVAAEPTQAPAPAGGRRRSGRRWLIIGGIALVFLLIIGYVLGGAAAAGGPVGRADSALHTAISHNNETVDSFNNDPFNGIDFSSNSVDVATVKAAVATDKQKVAKWQTQVSSDRTALQQVRPDLKSSLLTLPEQGTLERHRQRVEAALSALNTAQKGIDLYTKEFAFVDPFLDAMAGFEAIGKAGTANDLAGVKAQLPATGANMKKAVDLAQPPAVPAEFASALKSIQQVLNDLQALVAAVDANNAAAAQKADAALQADAAVLDKYDWKSVDAASKALFQPLIDAYNRDMKVAAGN
;
A
#
# COMPACT_ATOMS: atom_id res chain seq x y z
N MET A 1 15.56 88.10 -38.27
CA MET A 1 14.39 88.97 -38.56
C MET A 1 14.21 89.00 -40.06
N THR A 2 12.93 89.02 -40.50
CA THR A 2 12.31 88.84 -41.84
C THR A 2 12.24 87.39 -42.37
N GLU A 3 11.11 86.67 -42.16
CA GLU A 3 9.84 86.58 -42.97
C GLU A 3 10.08 86.03 -44.39
N ALA A 4 9.66 84.80 -44.75
CA ALA A 4 8.32 84.22 -44.94
C ALA A 4 7.78 84.42 -46.39
N ASP A 5 7.69 83.34 -47.18
CA ASP A 5 6.46 82.91 -47.88
C ASP A 5 6.67 81.58 -48.67
N GLY A 6 5.66 80.71 -48.64
CA GLY A 6 5.54 79.49 -49.49
C GLY A 6 4.88 79.82 -50.86
N PRO A 7 4.11 78.92 -51.51
CA PRO A 7 3.69 77.57 -51.11
C PRO A 7 3.47 76.54 -52.27
N LEU A 8 2.84 75.41 -51.91
CA LEU A 8 1.99 74.49 -52.69
C LEU A 8 2.62 73.38 -53.56
N GLY A 9 2.58 72.17 -52.98
CA GLY A 9 2.43 70.91 -53.70
C GLY A 9 1.85 69.83 -52.76
N ALA A 10 0.55 69.56 -52.87
CA ALA A 10 -0.14 68.37 -52.34
C ALA A 10 -0.99 67.82 -53.51
N PRO A 11 -1.20 66.50 -53.68
CA PRO A 11 -1.86 65.61 -52.70
C PRO A 11 -1.22 64.21 -52.58
N THR A 12 -1.44 63.41 -51.54
CA THR A 12 -2.45 62.31 -51.45
C THR A 12 -2.04 61.43 -50.24
N PRO A 13 -2.96 60.83 -49.47
CA PRO A 13 -2.71 60.41 -48.09
C PRO A 13 -2.09 59.00 -48.00
N ALA A 14 -1.12 58.84 -47.11
CA ALA A 14 -0.65 57.53 -46.67
C ALA A 14 -0.73 57.48 -45.14
N THR A 15 -1.87 56.95 -44.68
CA THR A 15 -2.05 56.07 -43.53
C THR A 15 -1.08 56.25 -42.37
N GLU A 16 -1.58 56.85 -41.29
CA GLU A 16 -1.13 56.58 -39.92
C GLU A 16 -0.98 55.06 -39.73
N THR A 17 0.25 54.57 -39.81
CA THR A 17 0.56 53.27 -39.21
C THR A 17 0.84 53.56 -37.76
N THR A 18 -0.23 53.51 -36.98
CA THR A 18 -0.23 53.34 -35.55
C THR A 18 0.87 52.33 -35.19
N VAL A 19 1.91 52.79 -34.51
CA VAL A 19 2.83 51.89 -33.80
C VAL A 19 1.97 51.20 -32.75
N ALA A 20 1.50 50.00 -33.09
CA ALA A 20 0.84 49.14 -32.13
C ALA A 20 1.89 48.84 -31.05
N ALA A 21 1.71 49.46 -29.89
CA ALA A 21 2.39 49.08 -28.68
C ALA A 21 2.22 47.56 -28.53
N GLU A 22 3.33 46.84 -28.57
CA GLU A 22 3.39 45.44 -28.21
C GLU A 22 2.81 45.32 -26.79
N PRO A 23 1.69 44.60 -26.58
CA PRO A 23 1.17 44.45 -25.24
C PRO A 23 2.23 43.67 -24.46
N THR A 24 2.87 44.35 -23.52
CA THR A 24 3.76 43.77 -22.53
C THR A 24 2.99 42.67 -21.81
N GLN A 25 3.17 41.44 -22.26
CA GLN A 25 2.53 40.30 -21.64
C GLN A 25 3.18 40.14 -20.26
N ALA A 26 2.43 40.54 -19.24
CA ALA A 26 2.77 40.34 -17.84
C ALA A 26 3.23 38.89 -17.62
N PRO A 27 4.22 38.64 -16.74
CA PRO A 27 4.69 37.30 -16.46
C PRO A 27 3.49 36.42 -16.10
N ALA A 28 3.22 35.43 -16.94
CA ALA A 28 2.15 34.49 -16.67
C ALA A 28 2.41 33.86 -15.28
N PRO A 29 1.41 33.84 -14.40
CA PRO A 29 1.60 33.35 -13.04
C PRO A 29 2.04 31.89 -13.11
N ALA A 30 3.05 31.55 -12.33
CA ALA A 30 3.45 30.18 -12.04
C ALA A 30 2.20 29.39 -11.61
N GLY A 31 1.61 28.67 -12.57
CA GLY A 31 0.44 27.85 -12.36
C GLY A 31 0.80 26.73 -11.41
N GLY A 32 0.38 26.88 -10.15
CA GLY A 32 0.67 25.96 -9.07
C GLY A 32 0.34 24.53 -9.45
N ARG A 33 1.34 23.66 -9.36
CA ARG A 33 1.16 22.22 -9.33
C ARG A 33 0.29 21.88 -8.12
N ARG A 34 -1.02 21.76 -8.30
CA ARG A 34 -1.88 21.04 -7.34
C ARG A 34 -1.52 19.57 -7.43
N ARG A 35 -0.51 19.17 -6.66
CA ARG A 35 -0.02 17.79 -6.58
C ARG A 35 -0.98 16.95 -5.74
N SER A 36 -1.35 15.83 -6.36
CA SER A 36 -1.97 14.60 -5.86
C SER A 36 -1.64 14.22 -4.39
N GLY A 37 -2.64 14.33 -3.51
CA GLY A 37 -2.67 13.69 -2.17
C GLY A 37 -3.28 12.29 -2.14
N ARG A 38 -3.38 11.61 -3.31
CA ARG A 38 -4.15 10.35 -3.46
C ARG A 38 -3.31 9.08 -3.57
N ARG A 39 -1.99 9.19 -3.80
CA ARG A 39 -1.11 8.04 -4.13
C ARG A 39 -0.76 7.14 -2.94
N TRP A 40 -1.00 7.60 -1.72
CA TRP A 40 -0.56 6.93 -0.49
C TRP A 40 -1.71 6.31 0.32
N LEU A 41 -2.96 6.44 -0.14
CA LEU A 41 -4.14 5.81 0.46
C LEU A 41 -4.06 4.27 0.47
N ILE A 42 -3.22 3.67 -0.37
CA ILE A 42 -3.07 2.22 -0.48
C ILE A 42 -2.36 1.65 0.74
N ILE A 43 -1.28 2.30 1.19
CA ILE A 43 -0.53 1.86 2.37
C ILE A 43 -1.40 2.02 3.62
N GLY A 44 -2.20 3.10 3.68
CA GLY A 44 -3.22 3.28 4.72
C GLY A 44 -4.36 2.26 4.65
N GLY A 45 -4.80 1.86 3.45
CA GLY A 45 -5.84 0.83 3.27
C GLY A 45 -5.36 -0.56 3.66
N ILE A 46 -4.10 -0.90 3.34
CA ILE A 46 -3.44 -2.12 3.79
C ILE A 46 -3.34 -2.15 5.33
N ALA A 47 -2.88 -1.06 5.96
CA ALA A 47 -2.83 -0.89 7.41
C ALA A 47 -4.23 -0.98 8.09
N LEU A 48 -5.27 -0.40 7.48
CA LEU A 48 -6.65 -0.50 7.98
C LEU A 48 -7.20 -1.93 7.88
N VAL A 49 -6.82 -2.68 6.84
CA VAL A 49 -7.21 -4.08 6.69
C VAL A 49 -6.46 -4.98 7.69
N PHE A 50 -5.20 -4.64 8.02
CA PHE A 50 -4.46 -5.26 9.14
C PHE A 50 -5.24 -5.16 10.45
N LEU A 51 -5.86 -4.01 10.74
CA LEU A 51 -6.67 -3.78 11.95
C LEU A 51 -7.94 -4.64 12.03
N LEU A 52 -8.52 -5.05 10.89
CA LEU A 52 -9.85 -5.65 10.88
C LEU A 52 -9.84 -7.17 11.09
N ILE A 53 -8.71 -7.87 10.87
CA ILE A 53 -8.68 -9.35 10.81
C ILE A 53 -8.97 -10.04 12.14
N ILE A 54 -8.90 -9.32 13.26
CA ILE A 54 -8.93 -9.95 14.57
C ILE A 54 -10.08 -9.39 15.40
N GLY A 55 -11.12 -10.21 15.56
CA GLY A 55 -12.25 -9.91 16.43
C GLY A 55 -11.89 -10.05 17.90
N TYR A 56 -12.52 -9.18 18.70
CA TYR A 56 -12.53 -9.27 20.16
C TYR A 56 -13.29 -10.53 20.59
N VAL A 57 -12.64 -11.41 21.35
CA VAL A 57 -13.30 -12.58 21.94
C VAL A 57 -13.06 -12.61 23.45
N LEU A 58 -14.08 -12.16 24.18
CA LEU A 58 -14.18 -12.31 25.63
C LEU A 58 -14.77 -13.69 25.93
N GLY A 59 -13.98 -14.59 26.54
CA GLY A 59 -14.44 -15.90 26.98
C GLY A 59 -13.62 -16.43 28.14
N GLY A 60 -14.29 -16.67 29.28
CA GLY A 60 -13.71 -17.30 30.46
C GLY A 60 -13.83 -18.83 30.38
N ALA A 61 -12.73 -19.54 30.58
CA ALA A 61 -12.73 -21.00 30.75
C ALA A 61 -12.13 -21.34 32.12
N ALA A 62 -12.85 -22.15 32.90
CA ALA A 62 -12.37 -22.71 34.16
C ALA A 62 -11.67 -24.05 33.88
N ALA A 63 -10.43 -24.20 34.33
CA ALA A 63 -9.65 -25.41 34.11
C ALA A 63 -10.17 -26.60 34.94
N ALA A 64 -10.37 -27.76 34.31
CA ALA A 64 -10.61 -29.06 34.96
C ALA A 64 -9.48 -30.04 34.61
N GLY A 65 -9.11 -30.97 35.49
CA GLY A 65 -8.04 -31.96 35.22
C GLY A 65 -8.47 -33.07 34.26
N GLY A 66 -7.58 -33.52 33.36
CA GLY A 66 -7.81 -34.62 32.40
C GLY A 66 -7.62 -34.23 30.92
N PRO A 67 -8.03 -35.09 29.95
CA PRO A 67 -8.03 -34.77 28.50
C PRO A 67 -8.73 -33.44 28.16
N VAL A 68 -9.83 -33.17 28.86
CA VAL A 68 -10.59 -31.90 28.78
C VAL A 68 -9.75 -30.72 29.26
N GLY A 69 -8.95 -30.89 30.31
CA GLY A 69 -8.03 -29.85 30.81
C GLY A 69 -6.91 -29.48 29.84
N ARG A 70 -6.36 -30.45 29.11
CA ARG A 70 -5.37 -30.18 28.06
C ARG A 70 -6.00 -29.44 26.89
N ALA A 71 -7.23 -29.77 26.53
CA ALA A 71 -7.98 -29.07 25.49
C ALA A 71 -8.28 -27.62 25.90
N ASP A 72 -8.77 -27.42 27.13
CA ASP A 72 -9.03 -26.09 27.67
C ASP A 72 -7.76 -25.25 27.81
N SER A 73 -6.63 -25.84 28.22
CA SER A 73 -5.35 -25.13 28.28
C SER A 73 -4.86 -24.70 26.90
N ALA A 74 -4.94 -25.58 25.89
CA ALA A 74 -4.55 -25.24 24.52
C ALA A 74 -5.47 -24.17 23.92
N LEU A 75 -6.77 -24.27 24.17
CA LEU A 75 -7.76 -23.31 23.72
C LEU A 75 -7.62 -21.95 24.43
N HIS A 76 -7.36 -21.96 25.73
CA HIS A 76 -7.07 -20.75 26.50
C HIS A 76 -5.81 -20.05 26.00
N THR A 77 -4.75 -20.81 25.71
CA THR A 77 -3.51 -20.27 25.12
C THR A 77 -3.77 -19.61 23.77
N ALA A 78 -4.52 -20.28 22.88
CA ALA A 78 -4.87 -19.71 21.57
C ALA A 78 -5.72 -18.44 21.68
N ILE A 79 -6.68 -18.40 22.60
CA ILE A 79 -7.49 -17.19 22.88
C ILE A 79 -6.63 -16.07 23.49
N SER A 80 -5.69 -16.41 24.38
CA SER A 80 -4.76 -15.44 24.97
C SER A 80 -3.86 -14.83 23.91
N HIS A 81 -3.24 -15.64 23.05
CA HIS A 81 -2.45 -15.14 21.92
C HIS A 81 -3.28 -14.29 20.99
N ASN A 82 -4.53 -14.65 20.71
CA ASN A 82 -5.46 -13.81 19.96
C ASN A 82 -5.63 -12.43 20.61
N ASN A 83 -5.83 -12.37 21.92
CA ASN A 83 -6.00 -11.10 22.63
C ASN A 83 -4.72 -10.26 22.66
N GLU A 84 -3.54 -10.87 22.84
CA GLU A 84 -2.25 -10.17 22.67
C GLU A 84 -2.10 -9.59 21.26
N THR A 85 -2.58 -10.33 20.26
CA THR A 85 -2.57 -9.90 18.87
C THR A 85 -3.48 -8.70 18.69
N VAL A 86 -4.69 -8.73 19.27
CA VAL A 86 -5.62 -7.59 19.32
C VAL A 86 -4.96 -6.37 19.97
N ASP A 87 -4.34 -6.53 21.13
CA ASP A 87 -3.70 -5.43 21.86
C ASP A 87 -2.52 -4.83 21.08
N SER A 88 -1.83 -5.63 20.27
CA SER A 88 -0.73 -5.15 19.43
C SER A 88 -1.18 -4.19 18.32
N PHE A 89 -2.47 -4.15 17.98
CA PHE A 89 -3.06 -3.17 17.04
C PHE A 89 -3.26 -1.80 17.64
N ASN A 90 -3.42 -1.68 18.96
CA ASN A 90 -3.48 -0.38 19.62
C ASN A 90 -2.16 0.41 19.45
N ASN A 91 -1.08 -0.29 19.10
CA ASN A 91 0.22 0.28 18.73
C ASN A 91 0.47 0.15 17.21
N ASP A 92 -0.46 0.64 16.39
CA ASP A 92 -0.31 0.68 14.93
C ASP A 92 0.95 1.49 14.53
N PRO A 93 1.94 0.88 13.85
CA PRO A 93 3.16 1.57 13.45
C PRO A 93 2.93 2.63 12.37
N PHE A 94 1.76 2.64 11.72
CA PHE A 94 1.38 3.65 10.73
C PHE A 94 0.64 4.84 11.36
N ASN A 95 0.30 4.79 12.65
CA ASN A 95 -0.29 5.93 13.36
C ASN A 95 0.65 7.14 13.33
N GLY A 96 0.14 8.27 12.83
CA GLY A 96 0.89 9.52 12.72
C GLY A 96 1.63 9.70 11.39
N ILE A 97 1.57 8.74 10.47
CA ILE A 97 2.06 8.93 9.11
C ILE A 97 0.98 9.65 8.29
N ASP A 98 1.28 10.88 7.86
CA ASP A 98 0.39 11.65 6.98
C ASP A 98 0.54 11.21 5.53
N PHE A 99 -0.22 10.18 5.16
CA PHE A 99 -0.36 9.70 3.78
C PHE A 99 -1.10 10.68 2.85
N SER A 100 -1.68 11.76 3.35
CA SER A 100 -2.36 12.76 2.52
C SER A 100 -1.46 13.92 2.07
N SER A 101 -0.27 14.03 2.68
CA SER A 101 0.70 15.08 2.36
C SER A 101 1.39 14.89 1.01
N ASN A 102 1.88 16.00 0.45
CA ASN A 102 2.67 16.02 -0.79
C ASN A 102 4.09 15.43 -0.64
N SER A 103 4.49 15.06 0.58
CA SER A 103 5.83 14.56 0.92
C SER A 103 5.71 13.57 2.07
N VAL A 104 5.30 12.34 1.76
CA VAL A 104 5.39 11.24 2.72
C VAL A 104 6.86 10.86 2.91
N ASP A 105 7.27 10.75 4.16
CA ASP A 105 8.60 10.26 4.52
C ASP A 105 8.67 8.74 4.27
N VAL A 106 9.27 8.37 3.14
CA VAL A 106 9.43 6.97 2.73
C VAL A 106 10.24 6.17 3.75
N ALA A 107 11.19 6.80 4.44
CA ALA A 107 11.99 6.13 5.47
C ALA A 107 11.14 5.76 6.69
N THR A 108 10.29 6.68 7.13
CA THR A 108 9.32 6.43 8.21
C THR A 108 8.34 5.32 7.83
N VAL A 109 7.83 5.31 6.59
CA VAL A 109 6.95 4.23 6.10
C VAL A 109 7.69 2.88 6.07
N LYS A 110 8.94 2.84 5.61
CA LYS A 110 9.75 1.61 5.62
C LYS A 110 9.97 1.07 7.03
N ALA A 111 10.22 1.95 8.01
CA ALA A 111 10.37 1.55 9.40
C ALA A 111 9.05 1.00 9.98
N ALA A 112 7.92 1.60 9.62
CA ALA A 112 6.60 1.10 10.00
C ALA A 112 6.32 -0.29 9.41
N VAL A 113 6.57 -0.49 8.11
CA VAL A 113 6.47 -1.80 7.44
C VAL A 113 7.39 -2.84 8.07
N ALA A 114 8.63 -2.47 8.42
CA ALA A 114 9.56 -3.38 9.09
C ALA A 114 9.05 -3.82 10.48
N THR A 115 8.48 -2.88 11.23
CA THR A 115 7.84 -3.17 12.53
C THR A 115 6.65 -4.11 12.35
N ASP A 116 5.82 -3.86 11.35
CA ASP A 116 4.63 -4.66 11.10
C ASP A 116 4.96 -6.09 10.64
N LYS A 117 5.99 -6.25 9.81
CA LYS A 117 6.55 -7.57 9.46
C LYS A 117 6.98 -8.38 10.68
N GLN A 118 7.58 -7.74 11.68
CA GLN A 118 7.95 -8.42 12.93
C GLN A 118 6.72 -8.90 13.68
N LYS A 119 5.63 -8.11 13.72
CA LYS A 119 4.35 -8.52 14.30
C LYS A 119 3.79 -9.74 13.56
N VAL A 120 3.71 -9.68 12.23
CA VAL A 120 3.22 -10.80 11.41
C VAL A 120 4.05 -12.07 11.61
N ALA A 121 5.38 -11.96 11.69
CA ALA A 121 6.24 -13.11 11.99
C ALA A 121 5.99 -13.71 13.38
N LYS A 122 5.72 -12.87 14.39
CA LYS A 122 5.31 -13.32 15.73
C LYS A 122 3.98 -14.07 15.66
N TRP A 123 2.98 -13.50 14.99
CA TRP A 123 1.65 -14.12 14.85
C TRP A 123 1.72 -15.45 14.10
N GLN A 124 2.52 -15.52 13.04
CA GLN A 124 2.78 -16.76 12.31
C GLN A 124 3.29 -17.88 13.23
N THR A 125 4.22 -17.54 14.13
CA THR A 125 4.78 -18.48 15.09
C THR A 125 3.71 -18.93 16.10
N GLN A 126 2.92 -17.99 16.63
CA GLN A 126 1.83 -18.28 17.58
C GLN A 126 0.75 -19.17 16.93
N VAL A 127 0.24 -18.79 15.75
CA VAL A 127 -0.75 -19.56 15.00
C VAL A 127 -0.25 -20.97 14.70
N SER A 128 1.01 -21.13 14.28
CA SER A 128 1.60 -22.45 14.02
C SER A 128 1.70 -23.31 15.29
N SER A 129 2.14 -22.71 16.39
CA SER A 129 2.23 -23.36 17.70
C SER A 129 0.86 -23.81 18.20
N ASP A 130 -0.13 -22.91 18.19
CA ASP A 130 -1.48 -23.17 18.70
C ASP A 130 -2.19 -24.25 17.88
N ARG A 131 -2.02 -24.23 16.55
CA ARG A 131 -2.52 -25.30 15.68
C ARG A 131 -1.92 -26.64 16.04
N THR A 132 -0.60 -26.69 16.26
CA THR A 132 0.09 -27.93 16.62
C THR A 132 -0.43 -28.46 17.95
N ALA A 133 -0.58 -27.60 18.96
CA ALA A 133 -1.11 -27.97 20.27
C ALA A 133 -2.56 -28.49 20.18
N LEU A 134 -3.45 -27.80 19.46
CA LEU A 134 -4.84 -28.22 19.29
C LEU A 134 -4.96 -29.51 18.46
N GLN A 135 -4.12 -29.71 17.44
CA GLN A 135 -4.07 -30.95 16.68
C GLN A 135 -3.64 -32.14 17.53
N GLN A 136 -2.69 -31.95 18.46
CA GLN A 136 -2.24 -33.00 19.37
C GLN A 136 -3.31 -33.43 20.38
N VAL A 137 -4.21 -32.53 20.78
CA VAL A 137 -5.29 -32.84 21.74
C VAL A 137 -6.54 -33.39 21.06
N ARG A 138 -6.73 -33.17 19.75
CA ARG A 138 -7.90 -33.65 18.99
C ARG A 138 -8.20 -35.15 19.14
N PRO A 139 -7.22 -36.08 19.15
CA PRO A 139 -7.47 -37.50 19.35
C PRO A 139 -8.03 -37.84 20.73
N ASP A 140 -7.69 -37.04 21.74
CA ASP A 140 -8.07 -37.26 23.14
C ASP A 140 -9.54 -36.90 23.42
N LEU A 141 -10.19 -36.21 22.48
CA LEU A 141 -11.60 -35.83 22.51
C LEU A 141 -12.50 -36.82 21.73
N LYS A 142 -11.99 -38.00 21.35
CA LYS A 142 -12.82 -39.05 20.76
C LYS A 142 -13.74 -39.67 21.80
N SER A 143 -15.03 -39.70 21.49
CA SER A 143 -16.04 -40.37 22.31
C SER A 143 -15.76 -41.87 22.40
N SER A 144 -15.64 -42.37 23.64
CA SER A 144 -15.59 -43.81 23.92
C SER A 144 -16.97 -44.26 24.42
N LEU A 145 -17.35 -45.51 24.15
CA LEU A 145 -18.60 -46.09 24.66
C LEU A 145 -18.70 -46.02 26.20
N LEU A 146 -17.57 -45.88 26.90
CA LEU A 146 -17.49 -45.75 28.36
C LEU A 146 -17.75 -44.32 28.89
N THR A 147 -17.86 -43.30 28.03
CA THR A 147 -18.01 -41.88 28.45
C THR A 147 -19.44 -41.34 28.24
N LEU A 148 -20.45 -42.22 28.22
CA LEU A 148 -21.86 -41.87 27.99
C LEU A 148 -22.42 -40.71 28.84
N PRO A 149 -22.15 -40.58 30.16
CA PRO A 149 -22.64 -39.43 30.95
C PRO A 149 -21.94 -38.11 30.61
N GLU A 150 -20.76 -38.13 29.97
CA GLU A 150 -19.98 -36.93 29.59
C GLU A 150 -19.98 -36.64 28.08
N GLN A 151 -20.82 -37.33 27.29
CA GLN A 151 -20.83 -37.14 25.82
C GLN A 151 -21.13 -35.70 25.40
N GLY A 152 -22.03 -35.01 26.11
CA GLY A 152 -22.37 -33.61 25.79
C GLY A 152 -21.23 -32.62 26.06
N THR A 153 -20.43 -32.86 27.10
CA THR A 153 -19.25 -32.03 27.40
C THR A 153 -18.12 -32.35 26.44
N LEU A 154 -17.86 -33.62 26.13
CA LEU A 154 -16.85 -34.03 25.14
C LEU A 154 -17.15 -33.47 23.76
N GLU A 155 -18.40 -33.56 23.29
CA GLU A 155 -18.80 -33.07 21.98
C GLU A 155 -18.69 -31.54 21.89
N ARG A 156 -19.05 -30.82 22.95
CA ARG A 156 -18.85 -29.36 23.02
C ARG A 156 -17.36 -28.99 22.94
N HIS A 157 -16.48 -29.70 23.64
CA HIS A 157 -15.04 -29.45 23.56
C HIS A 157 -14.48 -29.78 22.19
N ARG A 158 -14.94 -30.86 21.56
CA ARG A 158 -14.59 -31.22 20.18
C ARG A 158 -14.97 -30.11 19.21
N GLN A 159 -16.19 -29.59 19.31
CA GLN A 159 -16.66 -28.48 18.47
C GLN A 159 -15.83 -27.21 18.69
N ARG A 160 -15.51 -26.87 19.94
CA ARG A 160 -14.65 -25.71 20.28
C ARG A 160 -13.24 -25.85 19.68
N VAL A 161 -12.63 -27.03 19.81
CA VAL A 161 -11.30 -27.31 19.25
C VAL A 161 -11.32 -27.30 17.72
N GLU A 162 -12.34 -27.87 17.08
CA GLU A 162 -12.50 -27.83 15.61
C GLU A 162 -12.72 -26.40 15.10
N ALA A 163 -13.50 -25.59 15.83
CA ALA A 163 -13.68 -24.17 15.52
C ALA A 163 -12.39 -23.38 15.69
N ALA A 164 -11.63 -23.60 16.78
CA ALA A 164 -10.33 -22.97 16.98
C ALA A 164 -9.33 -23.34 15.86
N LEU A 165 -9.29 -24.60 15.45
CA LEU A 165 -8.45 -25.03 14.32
C LEU A 165 -8.91 -24.41 12.99
N SER A 166 -10.21 -24.22 12.77
CA SER A 166 -10.75 -23.54 11.59
C SER A 166 -10.38 -22.05 11.58
N ALA A 167 -10.51 -21.37 12.72
CA ALA A 167 -10.06 -20.00 12.90
C ALA A 167 -8.57 -19.85 12.61
N LEU A 168 -7.71 -20.67 13.24
CA LEU A 168 -6.27 -20.62 13.02
C LEU A 168 -5.87 -20.97 11.57
N ASN A 169 -6.64 -21.81 10.88
CA ASN A 169 -6.48 -22.04 9.44
C ASN A 169 -6.79 -20.78 8.61
N THR A 170 -7.81 -20.04 9.00
CA THR A 170 -8.20 -18.79 8.34
C THR A 170 -7.17 -17.68 8.61
N ALA A 171 -6.69 -17.57 9.85
CA ALA A 171 -5.60 -16.67 10.22
C ALA A 171 -4.32 -16.97 9.42
N GLN A 172 -3.95 -18.24 9.27
CA GLN A 172 -2.80 -18.65 8.44
C GLN A 172 -2.95 -18.16 6.99
N LYS A 173 -4.12 -18.32 6.38
CA LYS A 173 -4.37 -17.82 5.01
C LYS A 173 -4.21 -16.30 4.93
N GLY A 174 -4.68 -15.56 5.93
CA GLY A 174 -4.48 -14.12 6.03
C GLY A 174 -3.00 -13.76 6.12
N ILE A 175 -2.24 -14.41 7.00
CA ILE A 175 -0.80 -14.20 7.16
C ILE A 175 -0.02 -14.52 5.87
N ASP A 176 -0.39 -15.61 5.17
CA ASP A 176 0.23 -15.98 3.90
C ASP A 176 -0.02 -14.93 2.81
N LEU A 177 -1.23 -14.36 2.76
CA LEU A 177 -1.56 -13.25 1.85
C LEU A 177 -0.72 -12.01 2.19
N TYR A 178 -0.61 -11.64 3.46
CA TYR A 178 0.20 -10.50 3.88
C TYR A 178 1.69 -10.67 3.64
N THR A 179 2.22 -11.87 3.85
CA THR A 179 3.63 -12.14 3.58
C THR A 179 3.94 -11.92 2.10
N LYS A 180 3.02 -12.30 1.21
CA LYS A 180 3.13 -12.02 -0.24
C LYS A 180 2.99 -10.54 -0.55
N GLU A 181 2.08 -9.84 0.11
CA GLU A 181 1.92 -8.39 -0.03
C GLU A 181 3.19 -7.64 0.41
N PHE A 182 3.80 -8.01 1.52
CA PHE A 182 5.07 -7.43 1.97
C PHE A 182 6.23 -7.67 1.01
N ALA A 183 6.28 -8.83 0.36
CA ALA A 183 7.28 -9.09 -0.67
C ALA A 183 7.17 -8.12 -1.84
N PHE A 184 5.95 -7.68 -2.16
CA PHE A 184 5.67 -6.62 -3.11
C PHE A 184 6.00 -5.21 -2.55
N VAL A 185 5.62 -4.91 -1.31
CA VAL A 185 5.75 -3.55 -0.72
C VAL A 185 7.21 -3.11 -0.59
N ASP A 186 8.12 -4.01 -0.25
CA ASP A 186 9.56 -3.69 -0.11
C ASP A 186 10.16 -3.03 -1.37
N PRO A 187 10.18 -3.70 -2.53
CA PRO A 187 10.74 -3.12 -3.73
C PRO A 187 9.92 -1.92 -4.22
N PHE A 188 8.63 -1.85 -3.90
CA PHE A 188 7.83 -0.65 -4.19
C PHE A 188 8.32 0.56 -3.39
N LEU A 189 8.53 0.43 -2.08
CA LEU A 189 9.05 1.51 -1.24
C LEU A 189 10.48 1.89 -1.61
N ASP A 190 11.31 0.92 -1.99
CA ASP A 190 12.66 1.20 -2.50
C ASP A 190 12.63 1.98 -3.82
N ALA A 191 11.68 1.67 -4.71
CA ALA A 191 11.48 2.45 -5.94
C ALA A 191 10.96 3.87 -5.62
N MET A 192 10.07 4.04 -4.65
CA MET A 192 9.60 5.35 -4.20
C MET A 192 10.73 6.22 -3.62
N ALA A 193 11.60 5.64 -2.80
CA ALA A 193 12.81 6.31 -2.31
C ALA A 193 13.74 6.71 -3.47
N GLY A 194 13.87 5.84 -4.47
CA GLY A 194 14.60 6.11 -5.70
C GLY A 194 14.03 7.30 -6.48
N PHE A 195 12.71 7.38 -6.66
CA PHE A 195 12.04 8.54 -7.26
C PHE A 195 12.27 9.84 -6.49
N GLU A 196 12.23 9.79 -5.16
CA GLU A 196 12.54 10.96 -4.33
C GLU A 196 13.98 11.42 -4.54
N ALA A 197 14.94 10.50 -4.57
CA ALA A 197 16.34 10.80 -4.84
C ALA A 197 16.54 11.39 -6.25
N ILE A 198 15.88 10.82 -7.27
CA ILE A 198 15.87 11.36 -8.63
C ILE A 198 15.29 12.77 -8.64
N GLY A 199 14.17 13.01 -7.94
CA GLY A 199 13.55 14.32 -7.83
C GLY A 199 14.48 15.36 -7.20
N LYS A 200 15.16 15.01 -6.11
CA LYS A 200 16.15 15.87 -5.44
C LYS A 200 17.34 16.20 -6.35
N ALA A 201 17.92 15.19 -7.00
CA ALA A 201 19.01 15.38 -7.96
C ALA A 201 18.57 16.27 -9.14
N GLY A 202 17.36 16.04 -9.67
CA GLY A 202 16.77 16.86 -10.72
C GLY A 202 16.59 18.33 -10.32
N THR A 203 16.07 18.60 -9.11
CA THR A 203 15.96 19.97 -8.60
C THR A 203 17.31 20.66 -8.37
N ALA A 204 18.36 19.88 -8.11
CA ALA A 204 19.72 20.36 -8.00
C ALA A 204 20.43 20.50 -9.36
N ASN A 205 19.76 20.19 -10.48
CA ASN A 205 20.34 20.08 -11.82
C ASN A 205 21.50 19.08 -11.91
N ASP A 206 21.52 18.08 -11.02
CA ASP A 206 22.54 17.04 -10.98
C ASP A 206 22.14 15.86 -11.89
N LEU A 207 22.45 16.00 -13.18
CA LEU A 207 22.18 14.96 -14.19
C LEU A 207 22.91 13.65 -13.87
N ALA A 208 24.11 13.70 -13.30
CA ALA A 208 24.87 12.52 -12.92
C ALA A 208 24.18 11.77 -11.76
N GLY A 209 23.70 12.51 -10.75
CA GLY A 209 22.89 11.98 -9.67
C GLY A 209 21.59 11.34 -10.16
N VAL A 210 20.87 11.99 -11.09
CA VAL A 210 19.67 11.40 -11.71
C VAL A 210 20.01 10.06 -12.40
N LYS A 211 21.05 10.04 -13.24
CA LYS A 211 21.50 8.83 -13.93
C LYS A 211 21.87 7.70 -12.98
N ALA A 212 22.55 8.02 -11.88
CA ALA A 212 22.98 7.02 -10.90
C ALA A 212 21.81 6.31 -10.22
N GLN A 213 20.68 7.00 -10.01
CA GLN A 213 19.51 6.45 -9.30
C GLN A 213 18.55 5.65 -10.21
N LEU A 214 18.52 5.95 -11.52
CA LEU A 214 17.58 5.34 -12.46
C LEU A 214 17.65 3.80 -12.52
N PRO A 215 18.83 3.14 -12.61
CA PRO A 215 18.90 1.68 -12.74
C PRO A 215 18.30 0.95 -11.53
N ALA A 216 18.67 1.37 -10.31
CA ALA A 216 18.17 0.75 -9.09
C ALA A 216 16.66 0.99 -8.91
N THR A 217 16.20 2.22 -9.19
CA THR A 217 14.77 2.57 -9.15
C THR A 217 13.95 1.73 -10.13
N GLY A 218 14.44 1.60 -11.37
CA GLY A 218 13.82 0.76 -12.40
C GLY A 218 13.78 -0.72 -12.03
N ALA A 219 14.87 -1.27 -11.50
CA ALA A 219 14.94 -2.66 -11.05
C ALA A 219 13.95 -2.94 -9.90
N ASN A 220 13.87 -2.04 -8.93
CA ASN A 220 12.94 -2.15 -7.80
C ASN A 220 11.48 -2.03 -8.27
N MET A 221 11.15 -1.07 -9.14
CA MET A 221 9.80 -0.97 -9.69
C MET A 221 9.42 -2.21 -10.51
N LYS A 222 10.33 -2.74 -11.32
CA LYS A 222 10.09 -3.99 -12.06
C LYS A 222 9.84 -5.16 -11.11
N LYS A 223 10.64 -5.31 -10.06
CA LYS A 223 10.45 -6.35 -9.04
C LYS A 223 9.10 -6.20 -8.34
N ALA A 224 8.68 -4.98 -8.04
CA ALA A 224 7.36 -4.69 -7.49
C ALA A 224 6.26 -5.11 -8.47
N VAL A 225 6.33 -4.74 -9.75
CA VAL A 225 5.38 -5.20 -10.79
C VAL A 225 5.31 -6.72 -10.87
N ASP A 226 6.45 -7.41 -10.87
CA ASP A 226 6.51 -8.87 -10.98
C ASP A 226 5.86 -9.56 -9.77
N LEU A 227 5.98 -8.98 -8.57
CA LEU A 227 5.42 -9.50 -7.31
C LEU A 227 3.97 -9.07 -7.04
N ALA A 228 3.47 -8.05 -7.75
CA ALA A 228 2.10 -7.56 -7.65
C ALA A 228 1.10 -8.51 -8.32
N GLN A 229 0.96 -9.71 -7.76
CA GLN A 229 0.10 -10.77 -8.29
C GLN A 229 -1.15 -10.98 -7.42
N PRO A 230 -2.32 -11.20 -8.03
CA PRO A 230 -3.48 -11.71 -7.33
C PRO A 230 -3.18 -13.09 -6.68
N PRO A 231 -3.85 -13.44 -5.57
CA PRO A 231 -4.86 -12.66 -4.87
C PRO A 231 -4.29 -11.62 -3.90
N ALA A 232 -3.00 -11.69 -3.53
CA ALA A 232 -2.42 -10.84 -2.48
C ALA A 232 -2.40 -9.35 -2.83
N VAL A 233 -2.26 -9.03 -4.11
CA VAL A 233 -2.32 -7.67 -4.62
C VAL A 233 -3.48 -7.56 -5.61
N PRO A 234 -4.42 -6.61 -5.42
CA PRO A 234 -5.53 -6.40 -6.36
C PRO A 234 -5.03 -6.19 -7.80
N ALA A 235 -5.71 -6.80 -8.77
CA ALA A 235 -5.32 -6.74 -10.18
C ALA A 235 -5.32 -5.30 -10.71
N GLU A 236 -6.20 -4.47 -10.16
CA GLU A 236 -6.28 -3.04 -10.39
C GLU A 236 -4.90 -2.41 -10.20
N PHE A 237 -4.17 -2.77 -9.14
CA PHE A 237 -2.92 -2.15 -8.76
C PHE A 237 -1.76 -2.45 -9.73
N ALA A 238 -1.78 -3.63 -10.37
CA ALA A 238 -0.80 -3.98 -11.39
C ALA A 238 -0.80 -3.00 -12.58
N SER A 239 -1.95 -2.43 -12.93
CA SER A 239 -2.04 -1.43 -14.01
C SER A 239 -1.38 -0.10 -13.62
N ALA A 240 -1.57 0.37 -12.39
CA ALA A 240 -0.89 1.57 -11.88
C ALA A 240 0.62 1.39 -11.85
N LEU A 241 1.11 0.24 -11.38
CA LEU A 241 2.55 -0.05 -11.32
C LEU A 241 3.19 -0.10 -12.71
N LYS A 242 2.50 -0.65 -13.71
CA LYS A 242 2.96 -0.60 -15.11
C LYS A 242 3.05 0.82 -15.64
N SER A 243 2.09 1.69 -15.31
CA SER A 243 2.17 3.11 -15.67
C SER A 243 3.34 3.83 -14.97
N ILE A 244 3.62 3.50 -13.70
CA ILE A 244 4.81 4.05 -13.00
C ILE A 244 6.11 3.53 -13.63
N GLN A 245 6.15 2.27 -14.06
CA GLN A 245 7.29 1.71 -14.78
C GLN A 245 7.50 2.43 -16.12
N GLN A 246 6.42 2.78 -16.83
CA GLN A 246 6.50 3.56 -18.06
C GLN A 246 7.11 4.95 -17.82
N VAL A 247 6.71 5.64 -16.74
CA VAL A 247 7.32 6.91 -16.33
C VAL A 247 8.85 6.78 -16.15
N LEU A 248 9.33 5.69 -15.54
CA LEU A 248 10.77 5.46 -15.39
C LEU A 248 11.48 5.25 -16.72
N ASN A 249 10.86 4.52 -17.63
CA ASN A 249 11.41 4.30 -18.98
C ASN A 249 11.51 5.62 -19.74
N ASP A 250 10.47 6.45 -19.70
CA ASP A 250 10.43 7.74 -20.39
C ASP A 250 11.36 8.77 -19.73
N LEU A 251 11.55 8.69 -18.40
CA LEU A 251 12.55 9.48 -17.70
C LEU A 251 13.98 9.07 -18.08
N GLN A 252 14.23 7.77 -18.21
CA GLN A 252 15.51 7.28 -18.70
C GLN A 252 15.77 7.74 -20.15
N ALA A 253 14.75 7.72 -21.00
CA ALA A 253 14.85 8.25 -22.37
C ALA A 253 15.14 9.75 -22.39
N LEU A 254 14.48 10.53 -21.52
CA LEU A 254 14.74 11.97 -21.38
C LEU A 254 16.19 12.22 -20.96
N VAL A 255 16.66 11.53 -19.93
CA VAL A 255 18.03 11.68 -19.41
C VAL A 255 19.07 11.30 -20.46
N ALA A 256 18.83 10.23 -21.22
CA ALA A 256 19.70 9.83 -22.33
C ALA A 256 19.70 10.87 -23.47
N ALA A 257 18.55 11.45 -23.79
CA ALA A 257 18.43 12.49 -24.82
C ALA A 257 19.15 13.78 -24.41
N VAL A 258 19.02 14.19 -23.15
CA VAL A 258 19.73 15.35 -22.59
C VAL A 258 21.24 15.12 -22.62
N ASP A 259 21.70 13.93 -22.23
CA ASP A 259 23.11 13.58 -22.28
C ASP A 259 23.69 13.60 -23.70
N ALA A 260 22.90 13.13 -24.66
CA ALA A 260 23.24 13.16 -26.08
C ALA A 260 23.08 14.56 -26.72
N ASN A 261 22.71 15.59 -25.95
CA ASN A 261 22.40 16.94 -26.43
C ASN A 261 21.33 16.95 -27.56
N ASN A 262 20.39 16.01 -27.53
CA ASN A 262 19.36 15.84 -28.54
C ASN A 262 18.03 16.48 -28.08
N ALA A 263 17.86 17.76 -28.41
CA ALA A 263 16.69 18.55 -28.00
C ALA A 263 15.35 17.97 -28.50
N ALA A 264 15.30 17.44 -29.72
CA ALA A 264 14.07 16.86 -30.28
C ALA A 264 13.67 15.57 -29.53
N ALA A 265 14.64 14.71 -29.22
CA ALA A 265 14.39 13.52 -28.42
C ALA A 265 14.00 13.86 -26.97
N ALA A 266 14.61 14.89 -26.38
CA ALA A 266 14.26 15.36 -25.05
C ALA A 266 12.83 15.90 -24.99
N GLN A 267 12.41 16.73 -25.97
CA GLN A 267 11.04 17.24 -26.05
C GLN A 267 10.01 16.11 -26.21
N LYS A 268 10.33 15.09 -27.01
CA LYS A 268 9.47 13.91 -27.17
C LYS A 268 9.31 13.12 -25.86
N ALA A 269 10.42 12.91 -25.14
CA ALA A 269 10.40 12.20 -23.86
C ALA A 269 9.67 13.00 -22.77
N ASP A 270 9.80 14.33 -22.74
CA ASP A 270 9.04 15.18 -21.84
C ASP A 270 7.53 15.12 -22.09
N ALA A 271 7.10 15.15 -23.36
CA ALA A 271 5.70 14.98 -23.71
C ALA A 271 5.14 13.60 -23.28
N ALA A 272 5.94 12.54 -23.41
CA ALA A 272 5.58 11.21 -22.93
C ALA A 272 5.41 11.17 -21.41
N LEU A 273 6.35 11.76 -20.65
CA LEU A 273 6.26 11.89 -19.19
C LEU A 273 5.01 12.65 -18.73
N GLN A 274 4.62 13.71 -19.43
CA GLN A 274 3.39 14.45 -19.13
C GLN A 274 2.13 13.59 -19.39
N ALA A 275 2.12 12.81 -20.47
CA ALA A 275 1.03 11.89 -20.77
C ALA A 275 0.90 10.80 -19.69
N ASP A 276 2.01 10.20 -19.26
CA ASP A 276 2.01 9.20 -18.20
C ASP A 276 1.55 9.78 -16.86
N ALA A 277 1.99 10.99 -16.52
CA ALA A 277 1.54 11.68 -15.31
C ALA A 277 0.03 11.90 -15.31
N ALA A 278 -0.56 12.24 -16.46
CA ALA A 278 -2.01 12.40 -16.62
C ALA A 278 -2.77 11.07 -16.50
N VAL A 279 -2.19 9.95 -16.94
CA VAL A 279 -2.76 8.60 -16.73
C VAL A 279 -2.79 8.27 -15.23
N LEU A 280 -1.69 8.50 -14.53
CA LEU A 280 -1.58 8.23 -13.08
C LEU A 280 -2.52 9.10 -12.23
N ASP A 281 -2.86 10.31 -12.67
CA ASP A 281 -3.77 11.21 -11.94
C ASP A 281 -5.23 10.74 -12.01
N LYS A 282 -5.62 10.06 -13.09
CA LYS A 282 -6.97 9.52 -13.30
C LYS A 282 -7.22 8.19 -12.58
N TYR A 283 -6.19 7.61 -11.98
CA TYR A 283 -6.29 6.29 -11.39
C TYR A 283 -7.22 6.29 -10.16
N ASP A 284 -8.17 5.34 -10.12
CA ASP A 284 -9.14 5.24 -9.04
C ASP A 284 -8.60 4.43 -7.86
N TRP A 285 -7.89 5.11 -6.98
CA TRP A 285 -7.35 4.52 -5.76
C TRP A 285 -8.43 3.97 -4.80
N LYS A 286 -9.71 4.36 -4.94
CA LYS A 286 -10.79 3.79 -4.12
C LYS A 286 -11.14 2.36 -4.54
N SER A 287 -10.95 2.03 -5.83
CA SER A 287 -11.16 0.66 -6.31
C SER A 287 -10.18 -0.33 -5.66
N VAL A 288 -8.94 0.10 -5.41
CA VAL A 288 -7.91 -0.71 -4.73
C VAL A 288 -8.29 -0.98 -3.27
N ASP A 289 -8.77 0.04 -2.56
CA ASP A 289 -9.27 -0.11 -1.18
C ASP A 289 -10.47 -1.07 -1.10
N ALA A 290 -11.43 -0.91 -2.00
CA ALA A 290 -12.59 -1.80 -2.09
C ALA A 290 -12.20 -3.26 -2.41
N ALA A 291 -11.24 -3.46 -3.33
CA ALA A 291 -10.75 -4.78 -3.69
C ALA A 291 -9.97 -5.44 -2.54
N SER A 292 -9.16 -4.68 -1.81
CA SER A 292 -8.48 -5.17 -0.60
C SER A 292 -9.49 -5.59 0.47
N LYS A 293 -10.49 -4.75 0.75
CA LYS A 293 -11.57 -5.10 1.68
C LYS A 293 -12.31 -6.37 1.24
N ALA A 294 -12.64 -6.50 -0.05
CA ALA A 294 -13.33 -7.67 -0.57
C ALA A 294 -12.50 -8.97 -0.45
N LEU A 295 -11.18 -8.87 -0.54
CA LEU A 295 -10.26 -9.99 -0.37
C LEU A 295 -10.23 -10.48 1.08
N PHE A 296 -10.10 -9.56 2.03
CA PHE A 296 -9.86 -9.92 3.43
C PHE A 296 -11.16 -10.12 4.22
N GLN A 297 -12.22 -9.33 4.00
CA GLN A 297 -13.46 -9.39 4.79
C GLN A 297 -14.03 -10.80 4.98
N PRO A 298 -14.08 -11.68 3.95
CA PRO A 298 -14.56 -13.06 4.16
C PRO A 298 -13.68 -13.89 5.11
N LEU A 299 -12.37 -13.64 5.15
CA LEU A 299 -11.44 -14.27 6.10
C LEU A 299 -11.69 -13.75 7.51
N ILE A 300 -11.94 -12.46 7.65
CA ILE A 300 -12.27 -11.81 8.93
C ILE A 300 -13.55 -12.41 9.50
N ASP A 301 -14.60 -12.46 8.68
CA ASP A 301 -15.91 -12.96 9.09
C ASP A 301 -15.83 -14.44 9.48
N ALA A 302 -15.08 -15.24 8.72
CA ALA A 302 -14.85 -16.64 9.03
C ALA A 302 -14.05 -16.84 10.33
N TYR A 303 -12.97 -16.08 10.51
CA TYR A 303 -12.16 -16.11 11.72
C TYR A 303 -12.99 -15.76 12.96
N ASN A 304 -13.71 -14.64 12.91
CA ASN A 304 -14.52 -14.14 14.03
C ASN A 304 -15.63 -15.11 14.42
N ARG A 305 -16.33 -15.66 13.42
CA ARG A 305 -17.35 -16.68 13.64
C ARG A 305 -16.77 -17.90 14.35
N ASP A 306 -15.65 -18.42 13.87
CA ASP A 306 -15.07 -19.66 14.39
C ASP A 306 -14.42 -19.45 15.78
N MET A 307 -13.80 -18.29 16.02
CA MET A 307 -13.27 -17.94 17.35
C MET A 307 -14.38 -17.73 18.39
N LYS A 308 -15.54 -17.20 17.98
CA LYS A 308 -16.70 -17.08 18.87
C LYS A 308 -17.17 -18.45 19.35
N VAL A 309 -17.28 -19.41 18.43
CA VAL A 309 -17.60 -20.82 18.75
C VAL A 309 -16.52 -21.43 19.64
N ALA A 310 -15.23 -21.21 19.34
CA ALA A 310 -14.13 -21.70 20.17
C ALA A 310 -14.22 -21.20 21.62
N ALA A 311 -14.55 -19.93 21.82
CA ALA A 311 -14.75 -19.34 23.15
C ALA A 311 -16.01 -19.83 23.87
N GLY A 312 -16.93 -20.51 23.17
CA GLY A 312 -18.18 -21.03 23.75
C GLY A 312 -19.34 -20.04 23.72
N ASN A 313 -19.31 -19.06 22.81
CA ASN A 313 -20.29 -17.99 22.65
C ASN A 313 -21.15 -18.14 21.39
#